data_AF-A0A1V2AZE7-F1
#
_entry.id   AF-A0A1V2AZE7-F1
#
_cell.length_a   1.000
_cell.length_b   1.000
_cell.length_c   1.000
_cell.angle_alpha   90.00
_cell.angle_beta   90.00
_cell.angle_gamma   90.00
#
_symmetry.space_group_name_H-M   'P 1'
#
loop_
_entity.id
_entity.type
_entity.pdbx_description
1 polymer ?
#
loop_
_entity_poly.entity_id
_entity_poly.type
_entity_poly.pdbx_seq_one_letter_code
_entity_poly.pdbx_strand_id
1 'polypeptide(L)'
;MSNIKISDLVADLQKSSTQWQARETTVSQLPAVSWGPNRIDVFYPGQTYNMMHKWWDGHNWSGDENLGGVLSSDVGVSSWAAGRLDCFVEGTDSQMYHKWYV
;
A
#
# COMPACT_ATOMS: atom_id res chain seq x y z
N MET A 1 33.23 -18.39 9.77
CA MET A 1 32.46 -17.16 9.51
C MET A 1 31.01 -17.58 9.33
N SER A 2 30.11 -17.14 10.22
CA SER A 2 28.69 -17.48 10.15
C SER A 2 28.04 -16.76 8.98
N ASN A 3 27.30 -17.50 8.14
CA ASN A 3 26.48 -16.92 7.08
C ASN A 3 25.29 -16.20 7.72
N ILE A 4 25.32 -14.87 7.69
CA ILE A 4 24.18 -14.03 8.06
C ILE A 4 23.10 -14.23 7.00
N LYS A 5 21.89 -14.64 7.40
CA LYS A 5 20.75 -14.70 6.48
C LYS A 5 20.24 -13.27 6.26
N ILE A 6 19.81 -12.96 5.03
CA ILE A 6 19.22 -11.64 4.71
C ILE A 6 18.01 -11.34 5.63
N SER A 7 17.28 -12.36 6.06
CA SER A 7 16.20 -12.23 7.07
C SER A 7 16.67 -11.61 8.38
N ASP A 8 17.91 -11.88 8.78
CA ASP A 8 18.46 -11.42 10.06
C ASP A 8 18.97 -9.97 9.96
N LEU A 9 19.21 -9.46 8.74
CA LEU A 9 19.60 -8.07 8.47
C LEU A 9 18.40 -7.12 8.47
N VAL A 10 17.19 -7.60 8.12
CA VAL A 10 15.98 -6.79 8.06
C VAL A 10 15.34 -6.64 9.45
N ALA A 11 15.47 -7.66 10.31
CA ALA A 11 14.87 -7.66 11.65
C ALA A 11 15.48 -6.62 12.61
N ASP A 12 16.69 -6.13 12.35
CA ASP A 12 17.47 -5.29 13.28
C ASP A 12 17.65 -3.82 12.80
N LEU A 13 16.93 -3.42 11.75
CA LEU A 13 16.86 -2.01 11.33
C LEU A 13 16.06 -1.23 12.39
N GLN A 14 16.76 -0.60 13.32
CA GLN A 14 16.18 0.42 14.21
C GLN A 14 15.35 1.37 13.37
N LYS A 15 14.11 1.65 13.80
CA LYS A 15 13.19 2.55 13.10
C LYS A 15 13.74 3.98 13.11
N SER A 16 14.66 4.28 12.21
CA SER A 16 15.28 5.59 12.04
C SER A 16 14.67 6.29 10.84
N SER A 17 14.47 7.61 10.93
CA SER A 17 14.05 8.46 9.81
C SER A 17 15.12 8.59 8.71
N THR A 18 16.33 8.07 8.95
CA THR A 18 17.48 8.17 8.04
C THR A 18 17.80 6.87 7.30
N GLN A 19 17.01 5.80 7.47
CA GLN A 19 17.26 4.52 6.81
C GLN A 19 16.00 3.97 6.13
N TRP A 20 16.18 3.42 4.93
CA TRP A 20 15.15 2.68 4.21
C TRP A 20 14.78 1.43 5.01
N GLN A 21 13.52 1.33 5.45
CA GLN A 21 13.00 0.12 6.09
C GLN A 21 12.43 -0.80 5.02
N ALA A 22 13.06 -1.95 4.80
CA ALA A 22 12.48 -3.00 3.98
C ALA A 22 11.22 -3.56 4.68
N ARG A 23 10.18 -3.88 3.91
CA ARG A 23 9.03 -4.66 4.39
C ARG A 23 9.03 -6.04 3.75
N GLU A 24 8.52 -7.02 4.49
CA GLU A 24 8.43 -8.46 4.16
C GLU A 24 7.65 -8.79 2.88
N THR A 25 7.00 -7.81 2.23
CA THR A 25 6.15 -8.04 1.05
C THR A 25 6.83 -7.52 -0.21
N THR A 26 7.14 -8.42 -1.14
CA THR A 26 7.46 -8.04 -2.52
C THR A 26 6.19 -7.47 -3.16
N VAL A 27 6.23 -6.18 -3.47
CA VAL A 27 5.15 -5.46 -4.14
C VAL A 27 5.67 -4.94 -5.47
N SER A 28 4.92 -5.16 -6.54
CA SER A 28 5.28 -4.65 -7.87
C SER A 28 5.11 -3.13 -7.93
N GLN A 29 4.15 -2.57 -7.20
CA GLN A 29 3.85 -1.13 -7.13
C GLN A 29 3.20 -0.72 -5.78
N LEU A 30 3.38 0.56 -5.42
CA LEU A 30 2.92 1.17 -4.15
C LEU A 30 2.32 2.58 -4.36
N PRO A 31 1.18 2.71 -5.06
CA PRO A 31 0.44 3.96 -5.14
C PRO A 31 0.11 4.48 -3.73
N ALA A 32 0.52 5.72 -3.47
CA ALA A 32 0.35 6.40 -2.19
C ALA A 32 -0.36 7.75 -2.38
N VAL A 33 -1.23 8.10 -1.45
CA VAL A 33 -1.99 9.36 -1.46
C VAL A 33 -2.20 9.86 -0.05
N SER A 34 -2.46 11.15 0.08
CA SER A 34 -2.91 11.77 1.32
C SER A 34 -4.17 12.57 1.05
N TRP A 35 -5.22 12.32 1.82
CA TRP A 35 -6.45 13.14 1.80
C TRP A 35 -6.48 14.17 2.93
N GLY A 36 -5.46 14.21 3.81
CA GLY A 36 -5.45 15.13 4.93
C GLY A 36 -4.14 15.17 5.69
N PRO A 37 -3.93 16.18 6.56
CA PRO A 37 -2.73 16.28 7.37
C PRO A 37 -2.49 15.01 8.19
N ASN A 38 -1.23 14.57 8.23
CA ASN A 38 -0.79 13.38 8.97
C ASN A 38 -1.50 12.07 8.58
N ARG A 39 -2.01 11.99 7.35
CA ARG A 39 -2.61 10.78 6.78
C ARG A 39 -1.88 10.39 5.51
N ILE A 40 -1.52 9.12 5.39
CA ILE A 40 -0.99 8.53 4.16
C ILE A 40 -1.72 7.21 3.96
N ASP A 41 -2.27 6.99 2.78
CA ASP A 41 -2.91 5.74 2.37
C ASP A 41 -2.08 5.13 1.26
N VAL A 42 -1.77 3.84 1.37
CA VAL A 42 -1.04 3.07 0.36
C VAL A 42 -1.90 1.90 -0.12
N PHE A 43 -1.86 1.67 -1.42
CA PHE A 43 -2.58 0.58 -2.08
C PHE A 43 -1.59 -0.33 -2.80
N TYR A 44 -1.86 -1.63 -2.83
CA TYR A 44 -0.99 -2.61 -3.46
C TYR A 44 -1.75 -3.91 -3.77
N PRO A 45 -1.26 -4.73 -4.72
CA PRO A 45 -1.86 -6.02 -5.00
C PRO A 45 -1.56 -7.03 -3.87
N GLY A 46 -2.58 -7.77 -3.44
CA GLY A 46 -2.45 -8.93 -2.57
C GLY A 46 -2.07 -10.20 -3.34
N GLN A 47 -1.88 -11.31 -2.61
CA GLN A 47 -1.43 -12.60 -3.20
C GLN A 47 -2.39 -13.18 -4.25
N THR A 48 -3.67 -12.82 -4.17
CA THR A 48 -4.71 -13.24 -5.12
C THR A 48 -5.17 -12.11 -6.02
N TYR A 49 -4.31 -11.11 -6.26
CA TYR A 49 -4.61 -9.92 -7.06
C TYR A 49 -5.79 -9.10 -6.52
N ASN A 50 -6.13 -9.21 -5.25
CA ASN A 50 -7.10 -8.31 -4.61
C ASN A 50 -6.43 -6.98 -4.27
N MET A 51 -7.20 -5.90 -4.19
CA MET A 51 -6.70 -4.62 -3.72
C MET A 51 -6.47 -4.68 -2.21
N MET A 52 -5.23 -4.49 -1.78
CA MET A 52 -4.88 -4.27 -0.38
C MET A 52 -4.73 -2.79 -0.10
N HIS A 53 -5.05 -2.40 1.13
CA HIS A 53 -4.97 -1.04 1.62
C HIS A 53 -4.34 -1.01 3.00
N LYS A 54 -3.50 -0.01 3.24
CA LYS A 54 -2.91 0.27 4.55
C LYS A 54 -2.71 1.76 4.69
N TRP A 55 -2.87 2.29 5.89
CA TRP A 55 -2.72 3.73 6.10
C TRP A 55 -1.97 4.09 7.38
N TRP A 56 -1.41 5.29 7.40
CA TRP A 56 -0.87 5.96 8.57
C TRP A 56 -1.92 6.88 9.17
N ASP A 57 -2.22 6.74 10.46
CA ASP A 57 -3.24 7.54 11.16
C ASP A 57 -2.70 8.75 11.93
N GLY A 58 -1.42 9.08 11.77
CA GLY A 58 -0.72 10.10 12.55
C GLY A 58 0.12 9.53 13.69
N HIS A 59 -0.13 8.29 14.10
CA HIS A 59 0.58 7.64 15.22
C HIS A 59 1.05 6.23 14.88
N ASN A 60 0.24 5.47 14.15
CA ASN A 60 0.52 4.08 13.80
C ASN A 60 0.12 3.80 12.34
N TRP A 61 0.77 2.78 11.78
CA TRP A 61 0.26 2.14 10.58
C TRP A 61 -0.88 1.19 10.95
N SER A 62 -1.93 1.17 10.14
CA SER A 62 -3.01 0.20 10.25
C SER A 62 -2.53 -1.24 10.02
N GLY A 63 -3.41 -2.21 10.31
CA GLY A 63 -3.32 -3.53 9.71
C GLY A 63 -3.54 -3.47 8.20
N ASP A 64 -3.24 -4.57 7.51
CA ASP A 64 -3.53 -4.68 6.08
C ASP A 64 -5.03 -4.96 5.90
N GLU A 65 -5.68 -4.14 5.08
CA GLU A 65 -7.11 -4.20 4.80
C GLU A 65 -7.32 -4.74 3.38
N ASN A 66 -8.15 -5.78 3.25
CA ASN A 66 -8.51 -6.34 1.95
C ASN A 66 -9.77 -5.66 1.41
N LEU A 67 -9.64 -4.92 0.32
CA LEU A 67 -10.74 -4.20 -0.35
C LEU A 67 -11.43 -5.02 -1.45
N GLY A 68 -10.96 -6.25 -1.69
CA GLY A 68 -11.48 -7.19 -2.67
C GLY A 68 -11.07 -6.86 -4.10
N GLY A 69 -11.84 -7.40 -5.06
CA GLY A 69 -11.59 -7.26 -6.49
C GLY A 69 -10.54 -8.22 -7.04
N VAL A 70 -10.34 -8.15 -8.36
CA VAL A 70 -9.27 -8.84 -9.09
C VAL A 70 -8.63 -7.80 -10.01
N LEU A 71 -7.43 -7.36 -9.64
CA LEU A 71 -6.65 -6.36 -10.35
C LEU A 71 -5.98 -7.00 -11.57
N SER A 72 -6.25 -6.49 -12.76
CA SER A 72 -5.46 -6.83 -13.97
C SER A 72 -4.36 -5.80 -14.26
N SER A 73 -4.40 -4.65 -13.58
CA SER A 73 -3.40 -3.59 -13.64
C SER A 73 -2.97 -3.13 -12.24
N ASP A 74 -2.05 -2.18 -12.22
CA ASP A 74 -1.76 -1.41 -11.02
C ASP A 74 -2.89 -0.45 -10.64
N VAL A 75 -2.82 0.06 -9.40
CA VAL A 75 -3.82 0.98 -8.85
C VAL A 75 -3.42 2.43 -9.13
N GLY A 76 -4.30 3.18 -9.79
CA GLY A 76 -4.24 4.64 -9.79
C GLY A 76 -5.02 5.19 -8.60
N VAL A 77 -4.44 6.08 -7.81
CA VAL A 77 -5.14 6.67 -6.65
C VAL A 77 -5.02 8.19 -6.63
N SER A 78 -6.10 8.86 -6.24
CA SER A 78 -6.15 10.31 -6.08
C SER A 78 -7.03 10.72 -4.91
N SER A 79 -6.86 11.97 -4.48
CA SER A 79 -7.74 12.66 -3.54
C SER A 79 -7.97 14.07 -4.04
N TRP A 80 -9.23 14.50 -4.09
CA TRP A 80 -9.61 15.87 -4.47
C TRP A 80 -10.21 16.67 -3.31
N ALA A 81 -10.44 16.03 -2.16
CA ALA A 81 -10.98 16.68 -0.97
C ALA A 81 -10.59 15.93 0.31
N ALA A 82 -10.70 16.63 1.44
CA ALA A 82 -10.51 16.04 2.76
C ALA A 82 -11.50 14.91 3.00
N GLY A 83 -11.00 13.77 3.49
CA GLY A 83 -11.77 12.55 3.75
C GLY A 83 -12.07 11.72 2.51
N ARG A 84 -11.66 12.16 1.31
CA ARG A 84 -12.03 11.52 0.05
C ARG A 84 -10.85 10.80 -0.59
N LEU A 85 -11.07 9.55 -0.99
CA LEU A 85 -10.16 8.79 -1.85
C LEU A 85 -10.90 8.24 -3.06
N ASP A 86 -10.24 8.28 -4.21
CA ASP A 86 -10.73 7.72 -5.47
C ASP A 86 -9.64 6.81 -6.07
N CYS A 87 -9.96 5.52 -6.19
CA CYS A 87 -9.08 4.45 -6.67
C CYS A 87 -9.57 3.91 -8.02
N PHE A 88 -8.65 3.74 -8.96
CA PHE A 88 -8.91 3.33 -10.33
C PHE A 88 -8.04 2.13 -10.71
N VAL A 89 -8.64 1.14 -11.35
CA VAL A 89 -7.95 -0.09 -11.77
C VAL A 89 -8.50 -0.56 -13.12
N GLU A 90 -7.70 -1.24 -13.91
CA GLU A 90 -8.20 -2.05 -15.02
C GLU A 90 -8.76 -3.36 -14.46
N GLY A 91 -9.93 -3.77 -14.96
CA GLY A 91 -10.50 -5.09 -14.70
C GLY A 91 -10.10 -6.11 -15.75
N THR A 92 -10.47 -7.36 -15.53
CA THR A 92 -10.13 -8.49 -16.43
C THR A 92 -10.80 -8.41 -17.82
N ASP A 93 -11.76 -7.51 -17.98
CA ASP A 93 -12.48 -7.20 -19.22
C ASP A 93 -11.90 -5.97 -19.95
N SER A 94 -10.73 -5.47 -19.52
CA SER A 94 -10.09 -4.25 -20.02
C SER A 94 -10.91 -2.97 -19.86
N GLN A 95 -11.83 -2.96 -18.88
CA GLN A 95 -12.56 -1.76 -18.50
C GLN A 95 -11.93 -1.10 -17.27
N MET A 96 -12.11 0.22 -17.14
CA MET A 96 -11.71 0.96 -15.95
C MET A 96 -12.79 0.82 -14.87
N TYR A 97 -12.39 0.34 -13.69
CA TYR A 97 -13.20 0.29 -12.49
C TYR A 97 -12.79 1.40 -11.53
N HIS A 98 -13.77 1.92 -10.80
CA HIS A 98 -13.59 2.99 -9.82
C HIS A 98 -14.22 2.60 -8.49
N LYS A 99 -13.46 2.78 -7.40
CA LYS A 99 -13.94 2.63 -6.03
C LYS A 99 -13.57 3.89 -5.24
N TRP A 100 -14.47 4.36 -4.40
CA TRP A 100 -14.23 5.57 -3.61
C TRP A 100 -14.58 5.39 -2.13
N TYR A 101 -13.95 6.21 -1.29
CA TYR A 101 -14.18 6.33 0.16
C TYR A 101 -14.43 7.78 0.53
N VAL A 102 -15.32 8.01 1.49
CA VAL A 102 -15.65 9.31 2.10
C VAL A 102 -15.64 9.20 3.62
#